data_AF-A0A2K8XH00-F1
#
_entry.id   AF-A0A2K8XH00-F1
#
_cell.length_a   1.000
_cell.length_b   1.000
_cell.length_c   1.000
_cell.angle_alpha   90.00
_cell.angle_beta   90.00
_cell.angle_gamma   90.00
#
_symmetry.space_group_name_H-M   'P 1'
#
loop_
_entity.id
_entity.type
_entity.pdbx_description
1 polymer ?
#
loop_
_entity_poly.entity_id
_entity_poly.type
_entity_poly.pdbx_seq_one_letter_code
_entity_poly.pdbx_strand_id
1 'polypeptide(L)'
;MKYLVHICRLLVGGLFIFSGLIKLNDPLGFSYKLQEYFSSEVLNLPSLDPYALGISVFVVVLEVVLGVFLLIGYKRKFTIWMLLGMIVFFTFLTFYAAYFEVVKDCGCFGDFLPLKPWKSFTKDLILLILILVLVAGIKHIKPIFGKFPTTILALLGFIGSLWFGYHVLMHLPTWDFRAYAVGKNIAEGMVVPDDAQKAVQEYTWTFNVGGENLEYVTDGSYPTVDGEYVSVETKILIEGYDPPVKDFSIETDDEDFTTKFLAEDHLIMVVAYNLEKANEQGLKNIKKVTDKAIENGYTVIGLSSSGDEDKQYAKEKYGFGFDFYLCDEKALKTVVRSNPGILKLEKGTVMQKEHFNDAEEIDLPKVERKPEPVVIISTAYFVNEEEVTKDEVEAIDPETIESMNVIKEGSELEILNSMTSSNYTELIKITLKEE
;
A
#
# COMPACT_ATOMS: atom_id res chain seq x y z
N MET A 1 -31.37 -16.36 31.55
CA MET A 1 -30.59 -17.29 30.69
C MET A 1 -31.06 -17.32 29.24
N LYS A 2 -32.31 -17.72 28.92
CA LYS A 2 -32.79 -17.83 27.52
C LYS A 2 -32.65 -16.54 26.70
N TYR A 3 -33.17 -15.40 27.20
CA TYR A 3 -33.09 -14.12 26.49
C TYR A 3 -31.65 -13.66 26.27
N LEU A 4 -30.81 -13.80 27.31
CA LEU A 4 -29.38 -13.50 27.24
C LEU A 4 -28.69 -14.30 26.12
N VAL A 5 -28.93 -15.62 26.03
CA VAL A 5 -28.37 -16.47 24.98
C VAL A 5 -28.84 -16.03 23.58
N HIS A 6 -30.09 -15.60 23.43
CA HIS A 6 -30.58 -15.10 22.14
C HIS A 6 -29.92 -13.77 21.75
N ILE A 7 -29.73 -12.85 22.69
CA ILE A 7 -29.02 -11.59 22.46
C ILE A 7 -27.57 -11.87 22.08
N CYS A 8 -26.85 -12.69 22.87
CA CYS A 8 -25.48 -13.09 22.55
C CYS A 8 -25.39 -13.78 21.18
N ARG A 9 -26.37 -14.62 20.83
CA ARG A 9 -26.41 -15.31 19.53
C ARG A 9 -26.52 -14.33 18.38
N LEU A 10 -27.38 -13.32 18.49
CA LEU A 10 -27.54 -12.29 17.46
C LEU A 10 -26.29 -11.42 17.34
N LEU A 11 -25.73 -10.97 18.46
CA LEU A 11 -24.53 -10.13 18.48
C LEU A 11 -23.31 -10.88 17.93
N VAL A 12 -23.01 -12.07 18.46
CA VAL A 12 -21.85 -12.87 18.02
C VAL A 12 -22.04 -13.31 16.58
N GLY A 13 -23.22 -13.84 16.22
CA GLY A 13 -23.47 -14.31 14.86
C GLY A 13 -23.43 -13.17 13.84
N GLY A 14 -24.04 -12.03 14.16
CA GLY A 14 -24.00 -10.84 13.30
C GLY A 14 -22.59 -10.28 13.14
N LEU A 15 -21.82 -10.19 14.23
CA LEU A 15 -20.45 -9.67 14.16
C LEU A 15 -19.51 -10.58 13.39
N PHE A 16 -19.60 -11.90 13.55
CA PHE A 16 -18.80 -12.87 12.78
C PHE A 16 -19.14 -12.81 11.29
N ILE A 17 -20.43 -12.68 10.92
CA ILE A 17 -20.81 -12.49 9.52
C ILE A 17 -20.26 -11.17 8.99
N PHE A 18 -20.45 -10.08 9.72
CA PHE A 18 -19.99 -8.76 9.29
C PHE A 18 -18.46 -8.72 9.14
N SER A 19 -17.72 -9.12 10.17
CA SER A 19 -16.26 -9.18 10.17
C SER A 19 -15.74 -10.14 9.09
N GLY A 20 -16.34 -11.32 8.96
CA GLY A 20 -16.01 -12.29 7.92
C GLY A 20 -16.26 -11.74 6.51
N LEU A 21 -17.40 -11.09 6.25
CA LEU A 21 -17.71 -10.54 4.92
C LEU A 21 -16.75 -9.40 4.54
N ILE A 22 -16.38 -8.54 5.49
CA ILE A 22 -15.40 -7.48 5.24
C ILE A 22 -14.03 -8.07 4.91
N LYS A 23 -13.57 -9.08 5.64
CA LYS A 23 -12.33 -9.79 5.29
C LYS A 23 -12.46 -10.55 3.96
N LEU A 24 -13.65 -11.07 3.64
CA LEU A 24 -13.90 -11.84 2.42
C LEU A 24 -13.98 -10.96 1.19
N ASN A 25 -14.26 -9.68 1.37
CA ASN A 25 -14.18 -8.68 0.32
C ASN A 25 -12.71 -8.40 -0.07
N ASP A 26 -11.76 -8.60 0.85
CA ASP A 26 -10.32 -8.49 0.58
C ASP A 26 -9.48 -9.62 1.23
N PRO A 27 -9.60 -10.87 0.74
CA PRO A 27 -8.88 -12.00 1.28
C PRO A 27 -7.38 -11.92 0.95
N LEU A 28 -7.00 -11.20 -0.11
CA LEU A 28 -5.60 -10.98 -0.48
C LEU A 28 -4.93 -10.05 0.53
N GLY A 29 -5.56 -8.93 0.90
CA GLY A 29 -5.11 -8.05 1.97
C GLY A 29 -4.97 -8.77 3.31
N PHE A 30 -5.97 -9.59 3.69
CA PHE A 30 -5.87 -10.41 4.91
C PHE A 30 -4.73 -11.44 4.83
N SER A 31 -4.42 -11.98 3.64
CA SER A 31 -3.29 -12.89 3.46
C SER A 31 -1.94 -12.23 3.69
N TYR A 32 -1.78 -10.96 3.31
CA TYR A 32 -0.56 -10.20 3.61
C TYR A 32 -0.38 -9.99 5.11
N LYS A 33 -1.48 -9.77 5.84
CA LYS A 33 -1.43 -9.74 7.32
C LYS A 33 -1.03 -11.08 7.91
N LEU A 34 -1.50 -12.20 7.37
CA LEU A 34 -1.04 -13.51 7.82
C LEU A 34 0.45 -13.73 7.55
N GLN A 35 0.98 -13.25 6.42
CA GLN A 35 2.42 -13.30 6.14
C GLN A 35 3.23 -12.48 7.15
N GLU A 36 2.75 -11.29 7.55
CA GLU A 36 3.36 -10.52 8.64
C GLU A 36 3.43 -11.36 9.93
N TYR A 37 2.36 -12.08 10.29
CA TYR A 37 2.37 -12.98 11.47
C TYR A 37 3.30 -14.20 11.32
N PHE A 38 3.44 -14.75 10.12
CA PHE A 38 4.27 -15.93 9.86
C PHE A 38 5.76 -15.62 9.75
N SER A 39 6.11 -14.34 9.57
CA SER A 39 7.49 -13.87 9.50
C SER A 39 8.32 -14.28 10.73
N SER A 40 9.65 -14.31 10.55
CA SER A 40 10.63 -14.64 11.60
C SER A 40 10.56 -13.74 12.83
N GLU A 41 10.08 -12.52 12.65
CA GLU A 41 10.00 -11.49 13.70
C GLU A 41 8.77 -11.67 14.60
N VAL A 42 7.74 -12.40 14.14
CA VAL A 42 6.47 -12.56 14.86
C VAL A 42 6.28 -13.98 15.39
N LEU A 43 5.87 -14.94 14.55
CA LEU A 43 5.68 -16.34 15.00
C LEU A 43 6.79 -17.28 14.52
N ASN A 44 7.66 -16.82 13.62
CA ASN A 44 8.74 -17.62 13.03
C ASN A 44 8.23 -18.91 12.36
N LEU A 45 7.24 -18.76 11.49
CA LEU A 45 6.59 -19.84 10.72
C LEU A 45 6.65 -19.59 9.19
N PRO A 46 7.82 -19.31 8.59
CA PRO A 46 7.92 -18.97 7.16
C PRO A 46 7.44 -20.08 6.22
N SER A 47 7.38 -21.33 6.69
CA SER A 47 6.82 -22.45 5.94
C SER A 47 5.33 -22.30 5.62
N LEU A 48 4.61 -21.42 6.33
CA LEU A 48 3.20 -21.12 6.09
C LEU A 48 2.97 -19.99 5.09
N ASP A 49 3.99 -19.18 4.76
CA ASP A 49 3.88 -18.03 3.85
C ASP A 49 3.30 -18.37 2.48
N PRO A 50 3.70 -19.47 1.80
CA PRO A 50 3.13 -19.85 0.52
C PRO A 50 1.65 -20.22 0.60
N TYR A 51 1.17 -20.62 1.79
CA TYR A 51 -0.20 -21.03 2.03
C TYR A 51 -1.08 -19.90 2.58
N ALA A 52 -0.52 -18.71 2.83
CA ALA A 52 -1.21 -17.61 3.49
C ALA A 52 -2.52 -17.22 2.80
N LEU A 53 -2.55 -17.17 1.46
CA LEU A 53 -3.78 -16.87 0.71
C LEU A 53 -4.85 -17.94 0.90
N GLY A 54 -4.46 -19.22 0.85
CA GLY A 54 -5.38 -20.34 1.08
C GLY A 54 -5.93 -20.36 2.50
N ILE A 55 -5.08 -20.08 3.49
CA ILE A 55 -5.46 -19.97 4.91
C ILE A 55 -6.41 -18.78 5.10
N SER A 56 -6.10 -17.62 4.50
CA SER A 56 -6.94 -16.42 4.53
C SER A 56 -8.37 -16.73 4.05
N VAL A 57 -8.51 -17.26 2.83
CA VAL A 57 -9.83 -17.62 2.27
C VAL A 57 -10.54 -18.64 3.17
N PHE A 58 -9.85 -19.69 3.62
CA PHE A 58 -10.43 -20.72 4.48
C PHE A 58 -10.98 -20.16 5.80
N VAL A 59 -10.17 -19.40 6.53
CA VAL A 59 -10.51 -18.85 7.84
C VAL A 59 -11.67 -17.86 7.72
N VAL A 60 -11.66 -17.02 6.70
CA VAL A 60 -12.69 -16.00 6.48
C VAL A 60 -14.02 -16.62 6.05
N VAL A 61 -14.00 -17.60 5.13
CA VAL A 61 -15.22 -18.35 4.75
C VAL A 61 -15.77 -19.09 5.97
N LEU A 62 -14.90 -19.71 6.77
CA LEU A 62 -15.30 -20.37 8.02
C LEU A 62 -15.95 -19.38 9.00
N GLU A 63 -15.43 -18.17 9.14
CA GLU A 63 -15.98 -17.12 9.99
C GLU A 63 -17.42 -16.75 9.60
N VAL A 64 -17.64 -16.45 8.31
CA VAL A 64 -18.99 -16.12 7.77
C VAL A 64 -19.94 -17.29 7.97
N VAL A 65 -19.51 -18.50 7.62
CA VAL A 65 -20.34 -19.72 7.69
C VAL A 65 -20.72 -20.05 9.13
N LEU A 66 -19.79 -19.95 10.08
CA LEU A 66 -20.07 -20.18 11.50
C LEU A 66 -21.00 -19.10 12.07
N GLY A 67 -20.84 -17.85 11.64
CA GLY A 67 -21.77 -16.76 11.97
C GLY A 67 -23.20 -17.07 11.48
N VAL A 68 -23.35 -17.48 10.22
CA VAL A 68 -24.65 -17.93 9.65
C VAL A 68 -25.20 -19.12 10.43
N PHE A 69 -24.38 -20.14 10.70
CA PHE A 69 -24.79 -21.34 11.43
C PHE A 69 -25.29 -21.01 12.83
N LEU A 70 -24.62 -20.06 13.50
CA LEU A 70 -25.03 -19.61 14.82
C LEU A 70 -26.38 -18.90 14.75
N LEU A 71 -26.57 -17.99 13.78
CA LEU A 71 -27.84 -17.27 13.61
C LEU A 71 -29.00 -18.19 13.27
N ILE A 72 -28.84 -19.18 12.39
CA ILE A 72 -29.94 -20.11 12.04
C ILE A 72 -30.08 -21.29 13.01
N GLY A 73 -29.07 -21.52 13.85
CA GLY A 73 -29.05 -22.58 14.87
C GLY A 73 -28.70 -23.96 14.30
N TYR A 74 -27.95 -23.98 13.19
CA TYR A 74 -27.49 -25.19 12.52
C TYR A 74 -26.30 -25.80 13.27
N LYS A 75 -26.29 -27.13 13.47
CA LYS A 75 -25.22 -27.89 14.16
C LYS A 75 -24.61 -27.19 15.40
N ARG A 76 -25.46 -26.62 16.27
CA ARG A 76 -25.08 -25.77 17.44
C ARG A 76 -23.83 -26.18 18.24
N LYS A 77 -23.61 -27.48 18.51
CA LYS A 77 -22.43 -27.95 19.26
C LYS A 77 -21.16 -27.68 18.48
N PHE A 78 -21.13 -28.11 17.22
CA PHE A 78 -20.00 -27.87 16.33
C PHE A 78 -19.76 -26.36 16.19
N THR A 79 -20.80 -25.58 15.92
CA THR A 79 -20.67 -24.13 15.70
C THR A 79 -20.07 -23.41 16.90
N ILE A 80 -20.60 -23.64 18.12
CA ILE A 80 -20.13 -22.94 19.32
C ILE A 80 -18.69 -23.35 19.67
N TRP A 81 -18.36 -24.64 19.56
CA TRP A 81 -16.98 -25.10 19.85
C TRP A 81 -15.97 -24.57 18.84
N MET A 82 -16.34 -24.50 17.54
CA MET A 82 -15.50 -23.88 16.52
C MET A 82 -15.33 -22.38 16.74
N LEU A 83 -16.41 -21.65 17.05
CA LEU A 83 -16.35 -20.23 17.39
C LEU A 83 -15.47 -19.98 18.63
N LEU A 84 -15.57 -20.84 19.65
CA LEU A 84 -14.72 -20.76 20.84
C LEU A 84 -13.25 -20.99 20.48
N GLY A 85 -12.95 -22.01 19.67
CA GLY A 85 -11.58 -22.25 19.21
C GLY A 85 -11.01 -21.08 18.42
N MET A 86 -11.77 -20.54 17.47
CA MET A 86 -11.36 -19.38 16.67
C MET A 86 -11.15 -18.14 17.52
N ILE A 87 -12.07 -17.80 18.43
CA ILE A 87 -11.92 -16.60 19.24
C ILE A 87 -10.76 -16.73 20.22
N VAL A 88 -10.52 -17.90 20.81
CA VAL A 88 -9.37 -18.13 21.69
C VAL A 88 -8.07 -17.97 20.90
N PHE A 89 -7.99 -18.50 19.69
CA PHE A 89 -6.85 -18.33 18.80
C PHE A 89 -6.61 -16.86 18.43
N PHE A 90 -7.64 -16.13 18.00
CA PHE A 90 -7.50 -14.70 17.68
C PHE A 90 -7.20 -13.84 18.90
N THR A 91 -7.79 -14.15 20.06
CA THR A 91 -7.46 -13.48 21.33
C THR A 91 -5.98 -13.65 21.67
N PHE A 92 -5.42 -14.84 21.44
CA PHE A 92 -4.00 -15.08 21.61
C PHE A 92 -3.16 -14.26 20.64
N LEU A 93 -3.50 -14.24 19.34
CA LEU A 93 -2.77 -13.45 18.34
C LEU A 93 -2.84 -11.95 18.61
N THR A 94 -4.02 -11.42 18.95
CA THR A 94 -4.20 -10.00 19.25
C THR A 94 -3.51 -9.59 20.54
N PHE A 95 -3.45 -10.48 21.55
CA PHE A 95 -2.64 -10.26 22.74
C PHE A 95 -1.14 -10.24 22.40
N TYR A 96 -0.67 -11.22 21.63
CA TYR A 96 0.74 -11.30 21.22
C TYR A 96 1.17 -10.03 20.47
N ALA A 97 0.36 -9.62 19.49
CA ALA A 97 0.51 -8.37 18.75
C ALA A 97 0.59 -7.13 19.66
N ALA A 98 -0.30 -7.05 20.66
CA ALA A 98 -0.39 -5.90 21.56
C ALA A 98 0.72 -5.85 22.61
N TYR A 99 1.19 -7.01 23.07
CA TYR A 99 2.21 -7.11 24.11
C TYR A 99 3.63 -6.95 23.58
N PHE A 100 3.93 -7.53 22.41
CA PHE A 100 5.26 -7.46 21.80
C PHE A 100 5.40 -6.32 20.79
N GLU A 101 4.32 -5.55 20.53
CA GLU A 101 4.29 -4.42 19.59
C GLU A 101 4.78 -4.76 18.16
N VAL A 102 4.63 -6.03 17.79
CA VAL A 102 5.15 -6.62 16.55
C VAL A 102 4.34 -6.28 15.29
N VAL A 103 3.08 -5.86 15.44
CA VAL A 103 2.21 -5.48 14.31
C VAL A 103 1.35 -4.27 14.65
N LYS A 104 1.17 -3.37 13.67
CA LYS A 104 0.40 -2.13 13.83
C LYS A 104 -1.12 -2.33 13.73
N ASP A 105 -1.58 -3.37 13.03
CA ASP A 105 -3.00 -3.69 12.85
C ASP A 105 -3.24 -5.21 12.89
N CYS A 106 -4.28 -5.63 13.60
CA CYS A 106 -4.68 -7.04 13.72
C CYS A 106 -5.51 -7.56 12.53
N GLY A 107 -5.96 -6.70 11.61
CA GLY A 107 -6.67 -7.11 10.38
C GLY A 107 -8.08 -7.67 10.61
N CYS A 108 -8.65 -7.53 11.82
CA CYS A 108 -9.94 -8.13 12.16
C CYS A 108 -11.12 -7.58 11.33
N PHE A 109 -11.07 -6.33 10.86
CA PHE A 109 -12.08 -5.76 9.97
C PHE A 109 -11.47 -5.36 8.63
N GLY A 110 -10.35 -5.97 8.24
CA GLY A 110 -9.60 -5.56 7.05
C GLY A 110 -9.37 -4.04 7.01
N ASP A 111 -9.36 -3.49 5.79
CA ASP A 111 -9.13 -2.06 5.56
C ASP A 111 -10.36 -1.18 5.88
N PHE A 112 -11.51 -1.77 6.23
CA PHE A 112 -12.72 -0.99 6.58
C PHE A 112 -12.56 -0.25 7.92
N LEU A 113 -11.95 -0.92 8.90
CA LEU A 113 -11.72 -0.35 10.23
C LEU A 113 -10.42 -0.93 10.82
N PRO A 114 -9.26 -0.32 10.52
CA PRO A 114 -7.99 -0.74 11.11
C PRO A 114 -8.04 -0.52 12.62
N LEU A 115 -7.78 -1.59 13.39
CA LEU A 115 -7.86 -1.57 14.85
C LEU A 115 -6.47 -1.73 15.46
N LYS A 116 -6.10 -0.78 16.32
CA LYS A 116 -4.90 -0.90 17.17
C LYS A 116 -4.94 -2.22 17.96
N PRO A 117 -3.79 -2.86 18.21
CA PRO A 117 -3.73 -4.17 18.85
C PRO A 117 -4.52 -4.27 20.17
N TRP A 118 -4.34 -3.32 21.09
CA TRP A 118 -5.06 -3.30 22.38
C TRP A 118 -6.59 -3.19 22.23
N LYS A 119 -7.08 -2.41 21.25
CA LYS A 119 -8.52 -2.31 20.95
C LYS A 119 -9.04 -3.63 20.39
N SER A 120 -8.26 -4.27 19.50
CA SER A 120 -8.62 -5.57 18.92
C SER A 120 -8.68 -6.67 19.99
N PHE A 121 -7.68 -6.74 20.86
CA PHE A 121 -7.64 -7.68 22.00
C PHE A 121 -8.84 -7.52 22.94
N THR A 122 -9.20 -6.27 23.29
CA THR A 122 -10.35 -6.00 24.16
C THR A 122 -11.67 -6.47 23.52
N LYS A 123 -11.84 -6.22 22.21
CA LYS A 123 -12.99 -6.68 21.44
C LYS A 123 -13.05 -8.22 21.41
N ASP A 124 -11.93 -8.89 21.21
CA ASP A 124 -11.86 -10.36 21.22
C ASP A 124 -12.18 -10.95 22.61
N LEU A 125 -11.73 -10.31 23.69
CA LEU A 125 -12.07 -10.71 25.06
C LEU A 125 -13.58 -10.56 25.36
N ILE A 126 -14.21 -9.47 24.90
CA ILE A 126 -15.66 -9.30 25.01
C ILE A 126 -16.39 -10.40 24.25
N LEU A 127 -15.95 -10.71 23.02
CA LEU A 127 -16.53 -11.80 22.22
C LEU A 127 -16.34 -13.16 22.87
N LEU A 128 -15.18 -13.42 23.47
CA LEU A 128 -14.90 -14.63 24.23
C LEU A 128 -15.92 -14.78 25.38
N ILE A 129 -16.16 -13.73 26.16
CA ILE A 129 -17.17 -13.75 27.25
C ILE A 129 -18.57 -14.05 26.69
N LEU A 130 -18.97 -13.40 25.60
CA LEU A 130 -20.27 -13.65 24.96
C LEU A 130 -20.38 -15.10 24.46
N ILE A 131 -19.30 -15.66 23.90
CA ILE A 131 -19.26 -17.06 23.45
C ILE A 131 -19.31 -18.02 24.63
N LEU A 132 -18.67 -17.73 25.77
CA LEU A 132 -18.78 -18.54 26.99
C LEU A 132 -20.23 -18.60 27.52
N VAL A 133 -20.98 -17.49 27.42
CA VAL A 133 -22.42 -17.47 27.71
C VAL A 133 -23.19 -18.39 26.74
N LEU A 134 -22.82 -18.43 25.45
CA LEU A 134 -23.42 -19.35 24.46
C LEU A 134 -23.07 -20.81 24.76
N VAL A 135 -21.85 -21.11 25.21
CA VAL A 135 -21.43 -22.45 25.65
C VAL A 135 -22.28 -22.92 26.82
N ALA A 136 -22.39 -22.12 27.88
CA ALA A 136 -23.24 -22.42 29.04
C ALA A 136 -24.73 -22.55 28.66
N GLY A 137 -25.16 -21.73 27.70
CA GLY A 137 -26.52 -21.63 27.21
C GLY A 137 -26.88 -22.51 26.01
N ILE A 138 -26.02 -23.46 25.61
CA ILE A 138 -26.13 -24.19 24.33
C ILE A 138 -27.49 -24.87 24.10
N LYS A 139 -28.15 -25.30 25.17
CA LYS A 139 -29.48 -25.94 25.14
C LYS A 139 -30.57 -24.99 24.62
N HIS A 140 -30.39 -23.68 24.78
CA HIS A 140 -31.35 -22.65 24.36
C HIS A 140 -31.21 -22.26 22.88
N ILE A 141 -30.12 -22.61 22.21
CA ILE A 141 -29.94 -22.39 20.77
C ILE A 141 -30.70 -23.48 20.03
N LYS A 142 -31.88 -23.15 19.50
CA LYS A 142 -32.68 -24.05 18.65
C LYS A 142 -32.64 -23.58 17.19
N PRO A 143 -32.73 -24.51 16.22
CA PRO A 143 -32.92 -24.17 14.81
C PRO A 143 -34.16 -23.28 14.65
N ILE A 144 -34.04 -22.24 13.82
CA ILE A 144 -35.16 -21.32 13.54
C ILE A 144 -36.20 -22.00 12.63
N PHE A 145 -35.73 -22.77 11.64
CA PHE A 145 -36.56 -23.47 10.68
C PHE A 145 -36.50 -24.99 10.87
N GLY A 146 -37.29 -25.73 10.07
CA GLY A 146 -37.17 -27.18 9.96
C GLY A 146 -35.82 -27.64 9.39
N LYS A 147 -35.51 -28.94 9.49
CA LYS A 147 -34.20 -29.50 9.08
C LYS A 147 -33.80 -29.15 7.64
N PHE A 148 -34.73 -29.31 6.71
CA PHE A 148 -34.51 -29.06 5.27
C PHE A 148 -34.14 -27.60 4.98
N PRO A 149 -34.98 -26.58 5.30
CA PRO A 149 -34.64 -25.18 5.03
C PRO A 149 -33.40 -24.71 5.79
N THR A 150 -33.15 -25.17 7.02
CA THR A 150 -31.89 -24.81 7.71
C THR A 150 -30.65 -25.34 7.01
N THR A 151 -30.72 -26.53 6.40
CA THR A 151 -29.58 -27.12 5.70
C THR A 151 -29.35 -26.43 4.36
N ILE A 152 -30.41 -26.05 3.66
CA ILE A 152 -30.32 -25.26 2.43
C ILE A 152 -29.69 -23.90 2.72
N LEU A 153 -30.18 -23.16 3.73
CA LEU A 153 -29.63 -21.84 4.07
C LEU A 153 -28.15 -21.93 4.48
N ALA A 154 -27.78 -22.97 5.24
CA ALA A 154 -26.38 -23.25 5.57
C ALA A 154 -25.52 -23.48 4.32
N LEU A 155 -26.01 -24.28 3.37
CA LEU A 155 -25.31 -24.59 2.13
C LEU A 155 -25.18 -23.36 1.22
N LEU A 156 -26.25 -22.56 1.09
CA LEU A 156 -26.23 -21.32 0.33
C LEU A 156 -25.25 -20.30 0.94
N GLY A 157 -25.19 -20.19 2.27
CA GLY A 157 -24.19 -19.34 2.93
C GLY A 157 -22.76 -19.76 2.62
N PHE A 158 -22.49 -21.07 2.59
CA PHE A 158 -21.19 -21.62 2.22
C PHE A 158 -20.84 -21.38 0.74
N ILE A 159 -21.73 -21.75 -0.18
CA ILE A 159 -21.53 -21.55 -1.62
C ILE A 159 -21.41 -20.07 -1.96
N GLY A 160 -22.25 -19.22 -1.38
CA GLY A 160 -22.20 -17.77 -1.57
C GLY A 160 -20.89 -17.17 -1.08
N SER A 161 -20.36 -17.64 0.06
CA SER A 161 -19.04 -17.18 0.55
C SER A 161 -17.90 -17.62 -0.38
N LEU A 162 -17.93 -18.85 -0.89
CA LEU A 162 -16.92 -19.32 -1.85
C LEU A 162 -16.99 -18.57 -3.18
N TRP A 163 -18.20 -18.36 -3.70
CA TRP A 163 -18.41 -17.60 -4.94
C TRP A 163 -17.93 -16.15 -4.78
N PHE A 164 -18.28 -15.49 -3.68
CA PHE A 164 -17.86 -14.11 -3.42
C PHE A 164 -16.33 -14.01 -3.27
N GLY A 165 -15.71 -14.93 -2.52
CA GLY A 165 -14.25 -15.00 -2.41
C GLY A 165 -13.56 -15.22 -3.76
N TYR A 166 -14.12 -16.09 -4.62
CA TYR A 166 -13.62 -16.29 -5.98
C TYR A 166 -13.77 -15.04 -6.84
N HIS A 167 -14.93 -14.38 -6.78
CA HIS A 167 -15.21 -13.15 -7.52
C HIS A 167 -14.19 -12.06 -7.19
N VAL A 168 -13.97 -11.75 -5.91
CA VAL A 168 -13.06 -10.66 -5.53
C VAL A 168 -11.59 -10.94 -5.85
N LEU A 169 -11.19 -12.22 -5.89
CA LEU A 169 -9.84 -12.63 -6.32
C LEU A 169 -9.65 -12.54 -7.83
N MET A 170 -10.74 -12.53 -8.60
CA MET A 170 -10.69 -12.44 -10.07
C MET A 170 -11.07 -11.07 -10.62
N HIS A 171 -11.72 -10.21 -9.83
CA HIS A 171 -12.33 -8.95 -10.27
C HIS A 171 -12.16 -7.77 -9.28
N LEU A 172 -11.13 -7.81 -8.43
CA LEU A 172 -10.93 -6.88 -7.31
C LEU A 172 -12.02 -6.93 -6.20
N PRO A 173 -11.71 -6.40 -5.00
CA PRO A 173 -12.71 -6.16 -3.96
C PRO A 173 -13.91 -5.36 -4.47
N THR A 174 -15.12 -5.81 -4.16
CA THR A 174 -16.37 -5.12 -4.55
C THR A 174 -16.49 -3.75 -3.90
N TRP A 175 -16.01 -3.63 -2.66
CA TRP A 175 -15.89 -2.36 -1.96
C TRP A 175 -14.43 -2.05 -1.68
N ASP A 176 -13.99 -0.87 -2.12
CA ASP A 176 -12.63 -0.41 -1.87
C ASP A 176 -12.63 0.67 -0.77
N PHE A 177 -12.01 0.36 0.37
CA PHE A 177 -11.88 1.26 1.51
C PHE A 177 -10.50 1.93 1.59
N ARG A 178 -9.61 1.64 0.64
CA ARG A 178 -8.21 2.09 0.66
C ARG A 178 -8.08 3.50 0.11
N ALA A 179 -6.93 4.12 0.37
CA ALA A 179 -6.62 5.48 -0.09
C ALA A 179 -6.59 5.62 -1.63
N TYR A 180 -6.49 4.51 -2.35
CA TYR A 180 -6.45 4.44 -3.82
C TYR A 180 -7.78 4.04 -4.45
N ALA A 181 -8.90 4.14 -3.72
CA ALA A 181 -10.22 3.85 -4.26
C ALA A 181 -10.57 4.83 -5.40
N VAL A 182 -11.44 4.40 -6.32
CA VAL A 182 -11.95 5.27 -7.40
C VAL A 182 -12.56 6.55 -6.81
N GLY A 183 -12.17 7.71 -7.36
CA GLY A 183 -12.54 9.05 -6.90
C GLY A 183 -11.59 9.65 -5.85
N LYS A 184 -10.56 8.93 -5.39
CA LYS A 184 -9.52 9.48 -4.50
C LYS A 184 -8.35 10.04 -5.31
N ASN A 185 -7.66 11.04 -4.77
CA ASN A 185 -6.45 11.61 -5.33
C ASN A 185 -5.22 11.13 -4.56
N ILE A 186 -4.25 10.56 -5.27
CA ILE A 186 -3.03 9.99 -4.69
C ILE A 186 -2.15 11.11 -4.14
N ALA A 187 -1.90 12.17 -4.92
CA ALA A 187 -1.05 13.28 -4.51
C ALA A 187 -1.62 14.02 -3.28
N GLU A 188 -2.92 14.32 -3.27
CA GLU A 188 -3.59 14.92 -2.11
C GLU A 188 -3.54 13.98 -0.89
N GLY A 189 -3.63 12.67 -1.11
CA GLY A 189 -3.54 11.67 -0.06
C GLY A 189 -2.17 11.55 0.61
N MET A 190 -1.12 12.08 -0.02
CA MET A 190 0.25 12.12 0.52
C MET A 190 0.50 13.37 1.37
N VAL A 191 -0.34 14.41 1.25
CA VAL A 191 -0.14 15.68 1.94
C VAL A 191 -0.47 15.55 3.43
N VAL A 192 0.44 16.05 4.26
CA VAL A 192 0.19 16.30 5.68
C VAL A 192 -0.32 17.75 5.83
N PRO A 193 -1.55 17.97 6.30
CA PRO A 193 -2.09 19.32 6.47
C PRO A 193 -1.26 20.18 7.45
N ASP A 194 -1.21 21.49 7.25
CA ASP A 194 -0.45 22.40 8.13
C ASP A 194 -1.00 22.45 9.57
N ASP A 195 -2.30 22.22 9.74
CA ASP A 195 -3.00 22.15 11.03
C ASP A 195 -2.99 20.74 11.64
N ALA A 196 -2.31 19.80 10.99
CA ALA A 196 -2.30 18.42 11.40
C ALA A 196 -1.61 18.22 12.76
N GLN A 197 -2.15 17.27 13.54
CA GLN A 197 -1.61 16.93 14.84
C GLN A 197 -0.14 16.52 14.70
N LYS A 198 0.77 17.22 15.37
CA LYS A 198 2.18 16.83 15.40
C LYS A 198 2.39 15.72 16.42
N ALA A 199 3.29 14.80 16.10
CA ALA A 199 3.70 13.78 17.06
C ALA A 199 4.39 14.47 18.25
N VAL A 200 3.96 14.13 19.47
CA VAL A 200 4.65 14.57 20.70
C VAL A 200 5.39 13.36 21.23
N GLN A 201 6.72 13.45 21.18
CA GLN A 201 7.64 12.43 21.65
C GLN A 201 8.26 12.90 22.96
N GLU A 202 8.35 11.98 23.91
CA GLU A 202 9.00 12.14 25.19
C GLU A 202 10.30 11.33 25.16
N TYR A 203 11.40 11.95 25.56
CA TYR A 203 12.72 11.32 25.63
C TYR A 203 13.13 11.22 27.08
N THR A 204 13.20 10.00 27.61
CA THR A 204 13.70 9.71 28.95
C THR A 204 15.17 9.33 28.84
N TRP A 205 16.04 10.25 29.23
CA TRP A 205 17.48 10.06 29.22
C TRP A 205 17.97 9.56 30.57
N THR A 206 18.76 8.49 30.57
CA THR A 206 19.35 7.92 31.78
C THR A 206 20.83 8.30 31.83
N PHE A 207 21.25 8.95 32.92
CA PHE A 207 22.64 9.32 33.19
C PHE A 207 23.13 8.69 34.49
N ASN A 208 24.37 8.23 34.50
CA ASN A 208 25.08 7.86 35.72
C ASN A 208 25.75 9.11 36.31
N VAL A 209 25.20 9.61 37.41
CA VAL A 209 25.76 10.76 38.13
C VAL A 209 26.25 10.26 39.48
N GLY A 210 27.58 10.19 39.64
CA GLY A 210 28.20 9.80 40.91
C GLY A 210 27.92 8.35 41.36
N GLY A 211 27.60 7.45 40.43
CA GLY A 211 27.31 6.03 40.72
C GLY A 211 25.83 5.67 40.79
N GLU A 212 24.92 6.64 40.70
CA GLU A 212 23.47 6.43 40.64
C GLU A 212 22.92 6.77 39.25
N ASN A 213 22.02 5.93 38.75
CA ASN A 213 21.33 6.17 37.48
C ASN A 213 20.12 7.09 37.71
N LEU A 214 20.13 8.26 37.09
CA LEU A 214 19.07 9.27 37.15
C LEU A 214 18.42 9.45 35.78
N GLU A 215 17.09 9.49 35.76
CA GLU A 215 16.28 9.67 34.55
C GLU A 215 15.85 11.14 34.38
N TYR A 216 15.97 11.66 33.17
CA TYR A 216 15.61 13.03 32.79
C TYR A 216 14.67 13.00 31.59
N VAL A 217 13.48 13.55 31.75
CA VAL A 217 12.46 13.55 30.70
C VAL A 217 12.51 14.88 29.93
N THR A 218 12.65 14.82 28.61
CA THR A 218 12.68 15.99 27.72
C THR A 218 11.80 15.80 26.48
N ASP A 219 11.59 16.86 25.72
CA ASP A 219 10.85 16.89 24.44
C ASP A 219 11.75 16.64 23.22
N GLY A 220 12.95 16.08 23.44
CA GLY A 220 13.99 15.86 22.43
C GLY A 220 15.23 16.73 22.63
N SER A 221 15.13 17.74 23.50
CA SER A 221 16.29 18.50 23.97
C SER A 221 17.23 17.61 24.80
N TYR A 222 18.54 17.65 24.52
CA TYR A 222 19.52 16.89 25.31
C TYR A 222 19.68 17.55 26.69
N PRO A 223 19.46 16.81 27.80
CA PRO A 223 19.51 17.40 29.13
C PRO A 223 20.95 17.76 29.51
N THR A 224 21.13 18.91 30.15
CA THR A 224 22.46 19.37 30.61
C THR A 224 22.74 18.77 31.99
N VAL A 225 23.47 17.66 32.03
CA VAL A 225 23.77 16.90 33.26
C VAL A 225 25.25 16.53 33.29
N ASP A 226 25.91 16.71 34.45
CA ASP A 226 27.28 16.26 34.70
C ASP A 226 27.30 14.76 35.08
N GLY A 227 27.03 13.90 34.11
CA GLY A 227 27.02 12.44 34.27
C GLY A 227 27.36 11.69 32.99
N GLU A 228 27.67 10.41 33.10
CA GLU A 228 27.91 9.54 31.93
C GLU A 228 26.56 9.09 31.34
N TYR A 229 26.37 9.28 30.04
CA TYR A 229 25.15 8.85 29.34
C TYR A 229 25.05 7.32 29.33
N VAL A 230 23.89 6.80 29.74
CA VAL A 230 23.61 5.36 29.79
C VAL A 230 22.68 4.94 28.66
N SER A 231 21.51 5.58 28.54
CA SER A 231 20.51 5.25 27.54
C SER A 231 19.52 6.39 27.32
N VAL A 232 18.80 6.34 26.20
CA VAL A 232 17.61 7.18 25.96
C VAL A 232 16.46 6.26 25.56
N GLU A 233 15.33 6.44 26.21
CA GLU A 233 14.08 5.78 25.86
C GLU A 233 13.16 6.84 25.23
N THR A 234 12.67 6.58 24.02
CA THR A 234 11.72 7.47 23.36
C THR A 234 10.33 6.89 23.48
N LYS A 235 9.39 7.67 24.01
CA LYS A 235 7.99 7.30 24.15
C LYS A 235 7.12 8.28 23.36
N ILE A 236 6.35 7.76 22.42
CA ILE A 236 5.37 8.56 21.68
C ILE A 236 4.16 8.78 22.59
N LEU A 237 3.97 10.01 23.09
CA LEU A 237 2.82 10.36 23.93
C LEU A 237 1.58 10.60 23.09
N ILE A 238 1.76 11.26 21.95
CA ILE A 238 0.71 11.60 20.99
C ILE A 238 1.22 11.25 19.60
N GLU A 239 0.51 10.36 18.90
CA GLU A 239 0.80 10.07 17.50
C GLU A 239 0.50 11.29 16.62
N GLY A 240 1.38 11.56 15.65
CA GLY A 240 1.14 12.58 14.65
C GLY A 240 0.06 12.16 13.66
N TYR A 241 -0.44 13.13 12.88
CA TYR A 241 -1.30 12.84 11.75
C TYR A 241 -0.59 11.92 10.78
N ASP A 242 -1.36 10.96 10.29
CA ASP A 242 -0.86 9.85 9.53
C ASP A 242 -1.53 9.89 8.16
N PRO A 243 -0.80 10.28 7.08
CA PRO A 243 -1.42 10.48 5.78
C PRO A 243 -1.99 9.15 5.25
N PRO A 244 -3.13 9.19 4.54
CA PRO A 244 -3.77 7.98 4.02
C PRO A 244 -2.95 7.28 2.93
N VAL A 245 -2.14 8.01 2.17
CA VAL A 245 -1.17 7.47 1.21
C VAL A 245 0.23 7.60 1.80
N LYS A 246 0.95 6.48 1.86
CA LYS A 246 2.31 6.37 2.39
C LYS A 246 3.15 5.49 1.51
N ASP A 247 4.45 5.70 1.58
CA ASP A 247 5.46 4.86 0.93
C ASP A 247 5.25 4.74 -0.59
N PHE A 248 4.38 5.58 -1.15
CA PHE A 248 4.10 5.66 -2.57
C PHE A 248 5.04 6.66 -3.19
N SER A 249 5.84 6.17 -4.12
CA SER A 249 6.68 6.99 -4.97
C SER A 249 6.81 6.34 -6.34
N ILE A 250 7.28 7.13 -7.30
CA ILE A 250 7.52 6.73 -8.69
C ILE A 250 8.96 7.11 -8.99
N GLU A 251 9.88 6.19 -8.73
CA GLU A 251 11.31 6.49 -8.68
C GLU A 251 12.11 5.69 -9.72
N THR A 252 13.22 6.27 -10.16
CA THR A 252 14.40 5.53 -10.64
C THR A 252 15.47 5.57 -9.55
N ASP A 253 16.63 4.96 -9.80
CA ASP A 253 17.74 5.03 -8.84
C ASP A 253 18.23 6.46 -8.57
N ASP A 254 18.02 7.37 -9.53
CA ASP A 254 18.58 8.73 -9.51
C ASP A 254 17.53 9.83 -9.31
N GLU A 255 16.25 9.59 -9.63
CA GLU A 255 15.23 10.64 -9.71
C GLU A 255 13.85 10.20 -9.20
N ASP A 256 13.15 11.11 -8.51
CA ASP A 256 11.75 10.96 -8.10
C ASP A 256 10.81 11.66 -9.10
N PHE A 257 10.04 10.86 -9.83
CA PHE A 257 9.07 11.32 -10.82
C PHE A 257 7.64 11.39 -10.28
N THR A 258 7.42 11.21 -8.97
CA THR A 258 6.07 11.13 -8.38
C THR A 258 5.23 12.36 -8.72
N THR A 259 5.76 13.56 -8.48
CA THR A 259 5.04 14.81 -8.77
C THR A 259 4.76 14.97 -10.27
N LYS A 260 5.73 14.62 -11.12
CA LYS A 260 5.61 14.71 -12.58
C LYS A 260 4.47 13.85 -13.09
N PHE A 261 4.47 12.56 -12.77
CA PHE A 261 3.45 11.64 -13.26
C PHE A 261 2.08 11.88 -12.62
N LEU A 262 2.03 12.18 -11.33
CA LEU A 262 0.75 12.52 -10.68
C LEU A 262 0.19 13.87 -11.15
N ALA A 263 0.96 14.73 -11.82
CA ALA A 263 0.45 15.94 -12.45
C ALA A 263 -0.09 15.71 -13.89
N GLU A 264 0.09 14.52 -14.47
CA GLU A 264 -0.35 14.26 -15.83
C GLU A 264 -1.87 14.22 -15.95
N ASP A 265 -2.39 14.80 -17.02
CA ASP A 265 -3.83 14.81 -17.30
C ASP A 265 -4.32 13.40 -17.62
N HIS A 266 -3.58 12.63 -18.43
CA HIS A 266 -4.03 11.32 -18.92
C HIS A 266 -2.96 10.27 -18.68
N LEU A 267 -2.98 9.66 -17.49
CA LEU A 267 -2.00 8.65 -17.09
C LEU A 267 -2.65 7.27 -16.93
N ILE A 268 -2.06 6.28 -17.59
CA ILE A 268 -2.29 4.86 -17.30
C ILE A 268 -1.11 4.34 -16.48
N MET A 269 -1.43 3.76 -15.33
CA MET A 269 -0.46 3.19 -14.42
C MET A 269 -0.71 1.69 -14.29
N VAL A 270 0.25 0.90 -14.75
CA VAL A 270 0.28 -0.55 -14.54
C VAL A 270 0.99 -0.83 -13.23
N VAL A 271 0.36 -1.58 -12.34
CA VAL A 271 0.94 -1.91 -11.03
C VAL A 271 1.21 -3.41 -10.97
N ALA A 272 2.46 -3.79 -10.78
CA ALA A 272 2.85 -5.18 -10.54
C ALA A 272 3.79 -5.21 -9.34
N TYR A 273 3.28 -5.50 -8.14
CA TYR A 273 4.10 -5.43 -6.92
C TYR A 273 5.31 -6.38 -6.96
N ASN A 274 5.25 -7.46 -7.74
CA ASN A 274 6.41 -8.32 -7.99
C ASN A 274 6.24 -8.98 -9.36
N LEU A 275 7.15 -8.70 -10.29
CA LEU A 275 7.06 -9.14 -11.68
C LEU A 275 7.25 -10.66 -11.84
N GLU A 276 8.08 -11.30 -11.00
CA GLU A 276 8.25 -12.76 -11.02
C GLU A 276 6.96 -13.50 -10.62
N LYS A 277 6.19 -12.92 -9.69
CA LYS A 277 4.92 -13.46 -9.20
C LYS A 277 3.71 -12.97 -10.00
N ALA A 278 3.91 -12.10 -10.99
CA ALA A 278 2.84 -11.53 -11.78
C ALA A 278 2.22 -12.59 -12.70
N ASN A 279 0.91 -12.51 -12.90
CA ASN A 279 0.19 -13.45 -13.75
C ASN A 279 0.59 -13.26 -15.22
N GLU A 280 1.15 -14.30 -15.86
CA GLU A 280 1.61 -14.20 -17.26
C GLU A 280 0.48 -13.86 -18.25
N GLN A 281 -0.72 -14.41 -18.06
CA GLN A 281 -1.86 -14.08 -18.92
C GLN A 281 -2.35 -12.66 -18.63
N GLY A 282 -2.30 -12.23 -17.37
CA GLY A 282 -2.57 -10.87 -16.97
C GLY A 282 -1.64 -9.86 -17.64
N LEU A 283 -0.33 -10.11 -17.65
CA LEU A 283 0.65 -9.27 -18.35
C LEU A 283 0.38 -9.16 -19.85
N LYS A 284 -0.05 -10.26 -20.50
CA LYS A 284 -0.48 -10.24 -21.91
C LYS A 284 -1.75 -9.41 -22.13
N ASN A 285 -2.70 -9.45 -21.20
CA ASN A 285 -3.92 -8.62 -21.28
C ASN A 285 -3.57 -7.14 -21.10
N ILE A 286 -2.73 -6.82 -20.12
CA ILE A 286 -2.23 -5.46 -19.89
C ILE A 286 -1.59 -4.90 -21.16
N LYS A 287 -0.75 -5.68 -21.85
CA LYS A 287 -0.09 -5.25 -23.09
C LYS A 287 -1.09 -4.69 -24.11
N LYS A 288 -2.16 -5.43 -24.39
CA LYS A 288 -3.18 -5.03 -25.37
C LYS A 288 -3.83 -3.70 -25.00
N VAL A 289 -4.12 -3.52 -23.72
CA VAL A 289 -4.80 -2.33 -23.20
C VAL A 289 -3.87 -1.14 -23.20
N THR A 290 -2.60 -1.33 -22.79
CA THR A 290 -1.60 -0.27 -22.79
C THR A 290 -1.24 0.19 -24.21
N ASP A 291 -1.20 -0.71 -25.20
CA ASP A 291 -1.00 -0.32 -26.60
C ASP A 291 -2.09 0.63 -27.07
N LYS A 292 -3.35 0.25 -26.80
CA LYS A 292 -4.52 1.08 -27.11
C LYS A 292 -4.48 2.42 -26.38
N ALA A 293 -4.01 2.45 -25.12
CA ALA A 293 -3.86 3.68 -24.36
C ALA A 293 -2.82 4.61 -25.00
N ILE A 294 -1.65 4.09 -25.37
CA ILE A 294 -0.60 4.85 -26.05
C ILE A 294 -1.12 5.39 -27.39
N GLU A 295 -1.80 4.56 -28.19
CA GLU A 295 -2.42 4.97 -29.46
C GLU A 295 -3.47 6.07 -29.27
N ASN A 296 -4.16 6.08 -28.14
CA ASN A 296 -5.16 7.08 -27.79
C ASN A 296 -4.60 8.32 -27.11
N GLY A 297 -3.27 8.43 -26.94
CA GLY A 297 -2.60 9.62 -26.45
C GLY A 297 -2.34 9.67 -24.95
N TYR A 298 -2.54 8.56 -24.23
CA TYR A 298 -2.22 8.46 -22.81
C TYR A 298 -0.72 8.28 -22.58
N THR A 299 -0.21 8.89 -21.50
CA THR A 299 1.08 8.50 -20.92
C THR A 299 0.88 7.17 -20.19
N VAL A 300 1.78 6.21 -20.39
CA VAL A 300 1.71 4.90 -19.76
C VAL A 300 2.99 4.63 -19.00
N ILE A 301 2.87 4.21 -17.73
CA ILE A 301 3.99 3.80 -16.88
C ILE A 301 3.67 2.48 -16.18
N GLY A 302 4.72 1.74 -15.80
CA GLY A 302 4.63 0.62 -14.88
C GLY A 302 5.22 0.97 -13.52
N LEU A 303 4.68 0.39 -12.44
CA LEU A 303 5.27 0.42 -11.10
C LEU A 303 5.52 -1.01 -10.61
N SER A 304 6.70 -1.24 -10.05
CA SER A 304 7.10 -2.52 -9.46
C SER A 304 8.14 -2.35 -8.38
N SER A 305 8.11 -3.23 -7.37
CA SER A 305 9.20 -3.33 -6.38
C SER A 305 10.28 -4.34 -6.77
N SER A 306 10.18 -4.97 -7.95
CA SER A 306 11.20 -5.88 -8.49
C SER A 306 12.46 -5.12 -8.89
N GLY A 307 13.59 -5.83 -9.00
CA GLY A 307 14.85 -5.25 -9.49
C GLY A 307 14.82 -4.93 -10.98
N ASP A 308 15.82 -4.18 -11.45
CA ASP A 308 15.84 -3.69 -12.83
C ASP A 308 15.98 -4.79 -13.88
N GLU A 309 16.69 -5.87 -13.56
CA GLU A 309 16.79 -7.05 -14.44
C GLU A 309 15.39 -7.63 -14.73
N ASP A 310 14.54 -7.77 -13.71
CA ASP A 310 13.17 -8.27 -13.86
C ASP A 310 12.28 -7.29 -14.64
N LYS A 311 12.45 -5.98 -14.40
CA LYS A 311 11.73 -4.92 -15.12
C LYS A 311 12.06 -4.97 -16.61
N GLN A 312 13.35 -5.05 -16.96
CA GLN A 312 13.81 -5.16 -18.34
C GLN A 312 13.34 -6.46 -18.99
N TYR A 313 13.47 -7.58 -18.29
CA TYR A 313 12.99 -8.88 -18.77
C TYR A 313 11.48 -8.85 -19.07
N ALA A 314 10.66 -8.29 -18.17
CA ALA A 314 9.23 -8.16 -18.39
C ALA A 314 8.91 -7.25 -19.58
N LYS A 315 9.61 -6.11 -19.71
CA LYS A 315 9.47 -5.19 -20.84
C LYS A 315 9.73 -5.90 -22.16
N GLU A 316 10.83 -6.63 -22.28
CA GLU A 316 11.22 -7.34 -23.50
C GLU A 316 10.29 -8.54 -23.80
N LYS A 317 10.02 -9.39 -22.81
CA LYS A 317 9.22 -10.63 -22.99
C LYS A 317 7.81 -10.34 -23.47
N TYR A 318 7.17 -9.29 -22.93
CA TYR A 318 5.79 -8.91 -23.27
C TYR A 318 5.71 -7.74 -24.25
N GLY A 319 6.86 -7.16 -24.63
CA GLY A 319 7.00 -6.09 -25.61
C GLY A 319 6.43 -4.74 -25.16
N PHE A 320 6.38 -4.47 -23.85
CA PHE A 320 5.74 -3.26 -23.30
C PHE A 320 6.36 -1.98 -23.87
N GLY A 321 5.50 -1.06 -24.33
CA GLY A 321 5.88 0.24 -24.87
C GLY A 321 6.11 1.32 -23.81
N PHE A 322 6.35 0.92 -22.55
CA PHE A 322 6.53 1.79 -21.39
C PHE A 322 7.59 1.22 -20.45
N ASP A 323 8.06 2.06 -19.53
CA ASP A 323 9.05 1.73 -18.51
C ASP A 323 8.42 1.45 -17.15
N PHE A 324 9.09 0.60 -16.37
CA PHE A 324 8.74 0.33 -14.98
C PHE A 324 9.59 1.18 -14.05
N TYR A 325 8.94 1.86 -13.11
CA TYR A 325 9.54 2.63 -12.03
C TYR A 325 9.47 1.86 -10.72
N LEU A 326 10.39 2.16 -9.81
CA LEU A 326 10.44 1.61 -8.46
C LEU A 326 9.33 2.22 -7.60
N CYS A 327 8.71 1.38 -6.78
CA CYS A 327 7.78 1.77 -5.73
C CYS A 327 7.75 0.66 -4.66
N ASP A 328 7.50 1.00 -3.40
CA ASP A 328 7.48 0.04 -2.28
C ASP A 328 6.43 -1.08 -2.48
N GLU A 329 6.79 -2.32 -2.14
CA GLU A 329 5.92 -3.48 -2.33
C GLU A 329 4.62 -3.37 -1.53
N LYS A 330 4.66 -2.85 -0.29
CA LYS A 330 3.47 -2.69 0.57
C LYS A 330 2.56 -1.59 0.03
N ALA A 331 3.13 -0.51 -0.49
CA ALA A 331 2.38 0.53 -1.19
C ALA A 331 1.66 -0.07 -2.41
N LEU A 332 2.38 -0.77 -3.30
CA LEU A 332 1.78 -1.37 -4.51
C LEU A 332 0.71 -2.40 -4.21
N LYS A 333 0.92 -3.26 -3.21
CA LYS A 333 -0.11 -4.20 -2.72
C LYS A 333 -1.38 -3.47 -2.27
N THR A 334 -1.26 -2.26 -1.75
CA THR A 334 -2.38 -1.43 -1.29
C THR A 334 -3.07 -0.69 -2.44
N VAL A 335 -2.32 -0.25 -3.45
CA VAL A 335 -2.85 0.43 -4.64
C VAL A 335 -3.92 -0.41 -5.34
N VAL A 336 -3.60 -1.68 -5.63
CA VAL A 336 -4.50 -2.61 -6.33
C VAL A 336 -4.30 -4.03 -5.82
N ARG A 337 -5.40 -4.76 -5.58
CA ARG A 337 -5.35 -6.18 -5.17
C ARG A 337 -5.19 -7.09 -6.39
N SER A 338 -4.20 -6.80 -7.23
CA SER A 338 -3.91 -7.56 -8.44
C SER A 338 -2.43 -7.48 -8.79
N ASN A 339 -1.93 -8.49 -9.52
CA ASN A 339 -0.55 -8.55 -9.98
C ASN A 339 -0.49 -9.20 -11.36
N PRO A 340 -0.50 -8.42 -12.46
CA PRO A 340 -0.57 -6.95 -12.50
C PRO A 340 -2.01 -6.40 -12.33
N GLY A 341 -2.16 -5.14 -11.96
CA GLY A 341 -3.41 -4.37 -12.08
C GLY A 341 -3.21 -3.10 -12.92
N ILE A 342 -4.29 -2.42 -13.26
CA ILE A 342 -4.23 -1.19 -14.08
C ILE A 342 -5.10 -0.08 -13.49
N LEU A 343 -4.59 1.14 -13.52
CA LEU A 343 -5.29 2.34 -13.08
C LEU A 343 -5.29 3.38 -14.20
N LYS A 344 -6.41 4.08 -14.34
CA LYS A 344 -6.52 5.31 -15.12
C LYS A 344 -6.58 6.49 -14.15
N LEU A 345 -5.65 7.41 -14.30
CA LEU A 345 -5.47 8.57 -13.44
C LEU A 345 -5.63 9.87 -14.23
N GLU A 346 -6.23 10.87 -13.59
CA GLU A 346 -6.29 12.25 -14.07
C GLU A 346 -5.78 13.19 -12.98
N LYS A 347 -4.59 13.78 -13.17
CA LYS A 347 -3.87 14.60 -12.17
C LYS A 347 -3.82 13.93 -10.80
N GLY A 348 -3.46 12.65 -10.79
CA GLY A 348 -3.36 11.83 -9.59
C GLY A 348 -4.70 11.32 -9.04
N THR A 349 -5.84 11.72 -9.63
CA THR A 349 -7.17 11.23 -9.26
C THR A 349 -7.44 9.89 -9.91
N VAL A 350 -7.79 8.87 -9.12
CA VAL A 350 -8.14 7.53 -9.61
C VAL A 350 -9.50 7.56 -10.30
N MET A 351 -9.52 7.51 -11.62
CA MET A 351 -10.76 7.52 -12.41
C MET A 351 -11.33 6.12 -12.58
N GLN A 352 -10.47 5.14 -12.83
CA GLN A 352 -10.83 3.73 -12.96
C GLN A 352 -9.67 2.87 -12.48
N LYS A 353 -9.99 1.66 -12.01
CA LYS A 353 -9.01 0.70 -11.51
C LYS A 353 -9.53 -0.71 -11.72
N GLU A 354 -8.77 -1.52 -12.44
CA GLU A 354 -9.23 -2.84 -12.88
C GLU A 354 -8.23 -3.96 -12.55
N HIS A 355 -8.78 -5.15 -12.36
CA HIS A 355 -8.02 -6.39 -12.32
C HIS A 355 -7.43 -6.71 -13.71
N PHE A 356 -6.37 -7.52 -13.81
CA PHE A 356 -5.88 -7.95 -15.12
C PHE A 356 -6.90 -8.76 -15.97
N ASN A 357 -7.93 -9.33 -15.33
CA ASN A 357 -9.02 -10.02 -16.04
C ASN A 357 -9.97 -9.04 -16.73
N ASP A 358 -10.11 -7.85 -16.16
CA ASP A 358 -11.07 -6.83 -16.55
C ASP A 358 -10.39 -5.61 -17.18
N ALA A 359 -9.08 -5.72 -17.45
CA ALA A 359 -8.28 -4.61 -17.98
C ALA A 359 -8.84 -4.05 -19.30
N GLU A 360 -9.50 -4.89 -20.12
CA GLU A 360 -10.12 -4.46 -21.39
C GLU A 360 -11.38 -3.59 -21.17
N GLU A 361 -11.95 -3.56 -19.96
CA GLU A 361 -13.10 -2.72 -19.58
C GLU A 361 -12.71 -1.27 -19.29
N ILE A 362 -11.40 -0.96 -19.18
CA ILE A 362 -10.93 0.39 -18.93
C ILE A 362 -11.29 1.32 -20.10
N ASP A 363 -11.91 2.46 -19.77
CA ASP A 363 -12.39 3.44 -20.75
C ASP A 363 -11.24 4.32 -21.23
N LEU A 364 -10.92 4.20 -22.52
CA LEU A 364 -9.80 4.89 -23.17
C LEU A 364 -10.33 5.69 -24.36
N PRO A 365 -11.01 6.83 -24.16
CA PRO A 365 -11.31 7.77 -25.24
C PRO A 365 -10.01 8.34 -25.83
N LYS A 366 -10.03 8.81 -27.09
CA LYS A 366 -8.88 9.51 -27.66
C LYS A 366 -8.70 10.86 -26.98
N VAL A 367 -7.48 11.17 -26.57
CA VAL A 367 -7.09 12.42 -25.91
C VAL A 367 -6.00 13.13 -26.69
N GLU A 368 -5.87 14.44 -26.52
CA GLU A 368 -4.78 15.20 -27.12
C GLU A 368 -3.46 14.84 -26.41
N ARG A 369 -2.54 14.22 -27.15
CA ARG A 369 -1.21 13.90 -26.62
C ARG A 369 -0.47 15.22 -26.37
N LYS A 370 -0.07 15.47 -25.11
CA LYS A 370 0.93 16.53 -24.86
C LYS A 370 2.17 16.17 -25.68
N PRO A 371 2.69 17.09 -26.51
CA PRO A 371 3.93 16.82 -27.24
C PRO A 371 5.00 16.51 -26.19
N GLU A 372 5.64 15.34 -26.31
CA GLU A 372 6.87 15.09 -25.56
C GLU A 372 7.82 16.26 -25.84
N PRO A 373 8.44 16.86 -24.82
CA PRO A 373 9.41 17.92 -25.06
C PRO A 373 10.42 17.36 -26.06
N VAL A 374 10.49 17.99 -27.24
CA VAL A 374 11.45 17.60 -28.26
C VAL A 374 12.81 17.80 -27.61
N VAL A 375 13.50 16.70 -27.31
CA VAL A 375 14.90 16.73 -26.88
C VAL A 375 15.70 17.12 -28.11
N ILE A 376 15.82 18.42 -28.33
CA ILE A 376 16.82 18.95 -29.25
C ILE A 376 18.13 18.78 -28.51
N ILE A 377 18.92 17.77 -28.88
CA ILE A 377 20.32 17.66 -28.45
C ILE A 377 21.00 18.95 -28.92
N SER A 378 21.08 19.92 -28.03
CA SER A 378 21.65 21.22 -28.27
C SER A 378 22.68 21.44 -27.18
N THR A 379 23.87 21.83 -27.59
CA THR A 379 24.92 22.30 -26.70
C THR A 379 24.77 23.81 -26.61
N ALA A 380 24.60 24.34 -25.40
CA ALA A 380 24.62 25.78 -25.18
C ALA A 380 26.07 26.25 -25.08
N TYR A 381 26.42 27.35 -25.76
CA TYR A 381 27.75 27.94 -25.72
C TYR A 381 27.69 29.32 -25.08
N PHE A 382 28.55 29.59 -24.11
CA PHE A 382 28.68 30.88 -23.45
C PHE A 382 30.12 31.36 -23.48
N VAL A 383 30.33 32.64 -23.80
CA VAL A 383 31.64 33.31 -23.74
C VAL A 383 31.50 34.53 -22.83
N ASN A 384 32.28 34.59 -21.75
CA ASN A 384 32.19 35.67 -20.74
C ASN A 384 30.75 35.94 -20.27
N GLU A 385 29.99 34.87 -20.01
CA GLU A 385 28.58 34.90 -19.58
C GLU A 385 27.55 35.34 -20.65
N GLU A 386 27.95 35.60 -21.89
CA GLU A 386 27.03 35.84 -23.02
C GLU A 386 26.82 34.57 -23.86
N GLU A 387 25.56 34.28 -24.22
CA GLU A 387 25.21 33.15 -25.09
C GLU A 387 25.66 33.44 -26.53
N VAL A 388 26.42 32.51 -27.11
CA VAL A 388 26.99 32.62 -28.47
C VAL A 388 26.67 31.39 -29.30
N THR A 389 26.83 31.50 -30.61
CA THR A 389 26.69 30.38 -31.54
C THR A 389 27.97 29.53 -31.58
N LYS A 390 27.82 28.28 -32.05
CA LYS A 390 28.97 27.38 -32.24
C LYS A 390 30.02 27.97 -33.19
N ASP A 391 29.59 28.63 -34.25
CA ASP A 391 30.49 29.24 -35.24
C ASP A 391 31.32 30.38 -34.62
N GLU A 392 30.74 31.13 -33.69
CA GLU A 392 31.44 32.18 -32.94
C GLU A 392 32.48 31.58 -31.98
N VAL A 393 32.17 30.44 -31.34
CA VAL A 393 33.14 29.70 -30.51
C VAL A 393 34.32 29.17 -31.33
N GLU A 394 34.05 28.60 -32.51
CA GLU A 394 35.10 28.08 -33.40
C GLU A 394 35.97 29.20 -34.00
N ALA A 395 35.50 30.45 -34.02
CA ALA A 395 36.24 31.62 -34.47
C ALA A 395 37.13 32.27 -33.40
N ILE A 396 37.03 31.86 -32.13
CA ILE A 396 37.86 32.38 -31.03
C ILE A 396 39.30 31.90 -31.21
N ASP A 397 40.25 32.83 -31.09
CA ASP A 397 41.67 32.49 -31.06
C ASP A 397 41.99 31.70 -29.77
N PRO A 398 42.48 30.44 -29.88
CA PRO A 398 42.81 29.63 -28.72
C PRO A 398 43.79 30.29 -27.73
N GLU A 399 44.63 31.23 -28.18
CA GLU A 399 45.57 31.93 -27.30
C GLU A 399 44.87 32.92 -26.34
N THR A 400 43.63 33.32 -26.65
CA THR A 400 42.82 34.26 -25.86
C THR A 400 41.95 33.59 -24.80
N ILE A 401 41.84 32.26 -24.81
CA ILE A 401 41.02 31.51 -23.85
C ILE A 401 41.78 31.36 -22.52
N GLU A 402 41.12 31.73 -21.43
CA GLU A 402 41.59 31.52 -20.05
C GLU A 402 41.11 30.16 -19.51
N SER A 403 39.83 29.84 -19.69
CA SER A 403 39.25 28.56 -19.25
C SER A 403 38.08 28.11 -20.12
N MET A 404 37.85 26.79 -20.17
CA MET A 404 36.71 26.15 -20.83
C MET A 404 36.13 25.09 -19.91
N ASN A 405 34.87 25.26 -19.51
CA ASN A 405 34.15 24.35 -18.64
C ASN A 405 33.02 23.68 -19.42
N VAL A 406 32.96 22.34 -19.35
CA VAL A 406 31.92 21.53 -19.97
C VAL A 406 31.04 20.95 -18.86
N ILE A 407 29.77 21.34 -18.85
CA ILE A 407 28.77 20.96 -17.85
C ILE A 407 27.73 20.09 -18.54
N LYS A 408 27.61 18.83 -18.11
CA LYS A 408 26.68 17.85 -18.70
C LYS A 408 25.48 17.54 -17.80
N GLU A 409 25.59 17.81 -16.51
CA GLU A 409 24.58 17.51 -15.49
C GLU A 409 24.70 18.55 -14.35
N GLY A 410 23.61 18.81 -13.61
CA GLY A 410 23.59 19.68 -12.43
C GLY A 410 22.71 20.94 -12.53
N SER A 411 22.58 21.66 -11.42
CA SER A 411 21.63 22.76 -11.22
C SER A 411 21.77 23.91 -12.22
N GLU A 412 22.96 24.19 -12.75
CA GLU A 412 23.15 25.25 -13.74
C GLU A 412 22.50 24.93 -15.10
N LEU A 413 22.55 23.66 -15.54
CA LEU A 413 21.93 23.23 -16.79
C LEU A 413 20.40 23.23 -16.67
N GLU A 414 19.89 22.84 -15.50
CA GLU A 414 18.47 22.92 -15.16
C GLU A 414 17.97 24.37 -15.09
N ILE A 415 18.75 25.28 -14.48
CA ILE A 415 18.43 26.71 -14.43
C ILE A 415 18.37 27.29 -15.85
N LEU A 416 19.36 26.98 -16.70
CA LEU A 416 19.38 27.44 -18.09
C LEU A 416 18.16 26.94 -18.87
N ASN A 417 17.86 25.64 -18.77
CA ASN A 417 16.71 25.02 -19.42
C ASN A 417 15.38 25.60 -18.91
N SER A 418 15.29 25.92 -17.61
CA SER A 418 14.11 26.56 -17.02
C SER A 418 13.90 28.01 -17.50
N MET A 419 14.99 28.78 -17.67
CA MET A 419 14.93 30.18 -18.09
C MET A 419 14.63 30.33 -19.58
N THR A 420 15.17 29.44 -20.41
CA THR A 420 15.08 29.53 -21.87
C THR A 420 13.96 28.67 -22.46
N SER A 421 13.30 27.83 -21.65
CA SER A 421 12.39 26.78 -22.13
C SER A 421 13.06 25.84 -23.16
N SER A 422 14.38 25.67 -23.05
CA SER A 422 15.21 24.80 -23.89
C SER A 422 15.48 23.46 -23.18
N ASN A 423 15.99 22.48 -23.92
CA ASN A 423 16.40 21.17 -23.38
C ASN A 423 17.87 20.90 -23.74
N TYR A 424 18.76 21.81 -23.36
CA TYR A 424 20.20 21.64 -23.55
C TYR A 424 20.69 20.43 -22.72
N THR A 425 21.46 19.55 -23.35
CA THR A 425 22.06 18.36 -22.71
C THR A 425 23.52 18.60 -22.30
N GLU A 426 24.09 19.72 -22.73
CA GLU A 426 25.47 20.10 -22.49
C GLU A 426 25.59 21.63 -22.54
N LEU A 427 26.35 22.20 -21.62
CA LEU A 427 26.66 23.62 -21.52
C LEU A 427 28.17 23.78 -21.55
N ILE A 428 28.69 24.58 -22.49
CA ILE A 428 30.11 24.91 -22.60
C ILE A 428 30.28 26.40 -22.28
N LYS A 429 30.98 26.70 -21.19
CA LYS A 429 31.35 28.06 -20.76
C LYS A 429 32.82 28.32 -21.06
N ILE A 430 33.11 29.36 -21.82
CA ILE A 430 34.46 29.82 -22.19
C ILE A 430 34.70 31.17 -21.52
N THR A 431 35.81 31.32 -20.82
CA THR A 431 36.26 32.60 -20.27
C THR A 431 37.45 33.05 -21.08
N LEU A 432 37.42 34.28 -21.62
CA LEU A 432 38.54 34.89 -22.33
C LEU A 432 39.40 35.68 -21.34
N LYS A 433 40.71 35.75 -21.60
CA LYS A 433 41.63 36.57 -20.81
C LYS A 433 41.22 38.05 -20.93
N GLU A 434 41.12 38.75 -19.81
CA GLU A 434 40.95 40.21 -19.82
C GLU A 434 42.16 40.87 -20.50
N GLU A 435 41.91 41.81 -21.43
CA GLU A 435 42.95 42.64 -22.10
C GLU A 435 43.64 43.64 -21.17
#